data_AF-A0A2W5X2X3-F1
#
_entry.id   AF-A0A2W5X2X3-F1
#
_cell.length_a   1.000
_cell.length_b   1.000
_cell.length_c   1.000
_cell.angle_alpha   90.00
_cell.angle_beta   90.00
_cell.angle_gamma   90.00
#
_symmetry.space_group_name_H-M   'P 1'
#
loop_
_entity.id
_entity.type
_entity.pdbx_description
1 polymer ?
#
loop_
_entity_poly.entity_id
_entity_poly.type
_entity_poly.pdbx_seq_one_letter_code
_entity_poly.pdbx_strand_id
1 'polypeptide(L)'
;MTTTTAPQQTPTEQILRGTPEERAAYTERVGPAKVRADLAALQAKLKDQRTIKGALVQAGDLDPKDHARWLAGQTAYEMHVKTWIAELNEQYPPVARTEDEQRAFRKRATRHHLQTIDTLAMAINAYLEDEDASEDLLEDALDQATLFLGDRPAVTVRDALAQGFIPHEQGR
;
A
#
# COMPACT_ATOMS: atom_id res chain seq x y z
N MET A 1 -29.37 -7.26 -4.35
CA MET A 1 -28.75 -7.09 -3.02
C MET A 1 -27.24 -7.14 -3.23
N THR A 2 -26.56 -6.00 -3.26
CA THR A 2 -25.10 -5.94 -3.39
C THR A 2 -24.49 -6.04 -2.01
N THR A 3 -23.89 -7.19 -1.71
CA THR A 3 -23.11 -7.42 -0.50
C THR A 3 -21.78 -6.67 -0.68
N THR A 4 -21.68 -5.44 -0.17
CA THR A 4 -20.40 -4.73 -0.11
C THR A 4 -19.51 -5.46 0.87
N THR A 5 -18.58 -6.27 0.36
CA THR A 5 -17.52 -6.88 1.14
C THR A 5 -16.71 -5.76 1.78
N ALA A 6 -16.73 -5.68 3.12
CA ALA A 6 -15.91 -4.70 3.83
C ALA A 6 -14.44 -4.89 3.42
N PRO A 7 -13.67 -3.81 3.20
CA PRO A 7 -12.27 -3.93 2.83
C PRO A 7 -11.55 -4.77 3.88
N GLN A 8 -10.87 -5.84 3.43
CA GLN A 8 -10.12 -6.71 4.32
C GLN A 8 -9.05 -5.89 5.05
N GLN A 9 -9.14 -5.87 6.38
CA GLN A 9 -8.17 -5.19 7.22
C GLN A 9 -6.83 -5.91 7.14
N THR A 10 -5.75 -5.14 6.96
CA THR A 10 -4.40 -5.73 6.96
C THR A 10 -4.08 -6.37 8.32
N PRO A 11 -3.21 -7.39 8.40
CA PRO A 11 -2.81 -7.97 9.69
C PRO A 11 -2.24 -6.92 10.66
N THR A 12 -1.55 -5.91 10.13
CA THR A 12 -1.03 -4.76 10.89
C THR A 12 -2.16 -3.86 11.42
N GLU A 13 -3.25 -3.67 10.66
CA GLU A 13 -4.44 -2.95 11.12
C GLU A 13 -5.22 -3.71 12.21
N GLN A 14 -5.23 -5.04 12.15
CA GLN A 14 -5.89 -5.88 13.15
C GLN A 14 -5.15 -5.80 14.48
N ILE A 15 -3.82 -5.98 14.47
CA ILE A 15 -3.00 -5.96 15.68
C ILE A 15 -2.83 -4.56 16.28
N LEU A 16 -3.08 -3.49 15.51
CA LEU A 16 -3.09 -2.11 16.01
C LEU A 16 -4.08 -1.92 17.18
N ARG A 17 -5.13 -2.74 17.25
CA ARG A 17 -6.12 -2.74 18.35
C ARG A 17 -5.72 -3.64 19.52
N GLY A 18 -4.64 -4.41 19.36
CA GLY A 18 -4.09 -5.28 20.40
C GLY A 18 -3.33 -4.52 21.47
N THR A 19 -2.89 -5.24 22.49
CA THR A 19 -2.10 -4.68 23.60
C THR A 19 -0.70 -4.28 23.14
N PRO A 20 0.03 -3.43 23.89
CA PRO A 20 1.43 -3.12 23.59
C PRO A 20 2.31 -4.36 23.42
N GLU A 21 2.07 -5.40 24.22
CA GLU A 21 2.80 -6.67 24.18
C GLU A 21 2.52 -7.44 22.88
N GLU A 22 1.25 -7.48 22.44
CA GLU A 22 0.87 -8.11 21.18
C GLU A 22 1.49 -7.39 19.98
N ARG A 23 1.54 -6.05 20.03
CA ARG A 23 2.20 -5.23 19.00
C ARG A 23 3.71 -5.44 18.98
N ALA A 24 4.34 -5.56 20.16
CA ALA A 24 5.76 -5.88 20.27
C ALA A 24 6.08 -7.26 19.70
N ALA A 25 5.34 -8.30 20.10
CA ALA A 25 5.50 -9.67 19.59
C ALA A 25 5.27 -9.76 18.08
N TYR A 26 4.29 -9.01 17.56
CA TYR A 26 4.08 -8.89 16.11
C TYR A 26 5.26 -8.21 15.41
N THR A 27 5.78 -7.14 16.00
CA THR A 27 6.94 -6.40 15.47
C THR A 27 8.18 -7.27 15.42
N GLU A 28 8.44 -8.08 16.45
CA GLU A 28 9.55 -9.04 16.47
C GLU A 28 9.40 -10.11 15.38
N ARG A 29 8.18 -10.65 15.22
CA ARG A 29 7.90 -11.69 14.22
C ARG A 29 8.03 -11.21 12.78
N VAL A 30 7.59 -9.99 12.50
CA VAL A 30 7.41 -9.47 11.14
C VAL A 30 8.54 -8.49 10.72
N GLY A 31 9.21 -7.91 11.70
CA GLY A 31 10.29 -6.94 11.52
C GLY A 31 9.80 -5.49 11.54
N PRO A 32 10.53 -4.58 12.22
CA PRO A 32 10.10 -3.19 12.42
C PRO A 32 9.95 -2.39 11.12
N ALA A 33 10.78 -2.68 10.11
CA ALA A 33 10.69 -2.01 8.80
C ALA A 33 9.36 -2.30 8.09
N LYS A 34 8.87 -3.54 8.16
CA LYS A 34 7.60 -3.93 7.57
C LYS A 34 6.42 -3.28 8.29
N VAL A 35 6.43 -3.30 9.62
CA VAL A 35 5.38 -2.65 10.42
C VAL A 35 5.31 -1.15 10.13
N ARG A 36 6.47 -0.46 10.03
CA ARG A 36 6.51 0.96 9.62
C ARG A 36 5.89 1.22 8.25
N ALA A 37 6.25 0.42 7.25
CA ALA A 37 5.75 0.59 5.90
C ALA A 37 4.21 0.43 5.86
N ASP A 38 3.70 -0.59 6.54
CA ASP A 38 2.27 -0.85 6.61
C ASP A 38 1.52 0.27 7.36
N LEU A 39 2.06 0.77 8.49
CA LEU A 39 1.49 1.90 9.24
C LEU A 39 1.53 3.22 8.45
N ALA A 40 2.58 3.46 7.67
CA ALA A 40 2.67 4.63 6.78
C ALA A 40 1.62 4.57 5.66
N ALA A 41 1.42 3.40 5.05
CA ALA A 41 0.37 3.18 4.06
C ALA A 41 -1.03 3.39 4.67
N LEU A 42 -1.25 2.89 5.89
CA LEU A 42 -2.50 3.12 6.63
C LEU A 42 -2.72 4.62 6.88
N GLN A 43 -1.69 5.35 7.34
CA GLN A 43 -1.79 6.78 7.57
C GLN A 43 -2.15 7.56 6.29
N ALA A 44 -1.62 7.17 5.14
CA ALA A 44 -1.99 7.75 3.84
C ALA A 44 -3.49 7.49 3.52
N LYS A 45 -3.96 6.25 3.67
CA LYS A 45 -5.38 5.90 3.47
C LYS A 45 -6.31 6.72 4.37
N LEU A 46 -5.96 6.89 5.65
CA LEU A 46 -6.77 7.69 6.59
C LEU A 46 -6.84 9.17 6.18
N LYS A 47 -5.72 9.72 5.67
CA LYS A 47 -5.67 11.07 5.11
C LYS A 47 -6.59 11.20 3.89
N ASP A 48 -6.56 10.22 2.98
CA ASP A 48 -7.40 10.23 1.79
C ASP A 48 -8.88 10.14 2.14
N GLN A 49 -9.27 9.28 3.09
CA GLN A 49 -10.64 9.21 3.59
C GLN A 49 -11.12 10.55 4.15
N ARG A 50 -10.26 11.27 4.87
CA ARG A 50 -10.59 12.60 5.38
C ARG A 50 -10.79 13.60 4.26
N THR A 51 -9.94 13.58 3.23
CA THR A 51 -10.09 14.43 2.04
C THR A 51 -11.42 14.15 1.34
N ILE A 52 -11.74 12.88 1.09
CA ILE A 52 -12.97 12.45 0.42
C ILE A 52 -14.20 12.90 1.22
N LYS A 53 -14.24 12.61 2.52
CA LYS A 53 -15.39 13.00 3.35
C LYS A 53 -15.52 14.51 3.51
N GLY A 54 -14.41 15.23 3.58
CA GLY A 54 -14.42 16.69 3.54
C GLY A 54 -15.06 17.23 2.25
N ALA A 55 -14.73 16.64 1.11
CA ALA A 55 -15.33 17.00 -0.18
C ALA A 55 -16.83 16.69 -0.23
N LEU A 56 -17.27 15.54 0.31
CA LEU A 56 -18.70 15.20 0.39
C LEU A 56 -19.51 16.20 1.23
N VAL A 57 -18.94 16.72 2.32
CA VAL A 57 -19.58 17.79 3.10
C VAL A 57 -19.70 19.08 2.29
N GLN A 58 -18.63 19.46 1.57
CA GLN A 58 -18.65 20.66 0.72
C GLN A 58 -19.65 20.54 -0.43
N ALA A 59 -19.83 19.35 -0.98
CA ALA A 59 -20.82 19.05 -2.01
C ALA A 59 -22.27 19.00 -1.47
N GLY A 60 -22.46 18.93 -0.15
CA GLY A 60 -23.78 18.76 0.48
C GLY A 60 -24.26 17.31 0.55
N ASP A 61 -23.43 16.35 0.13
CA ASP A 61 -23.74 14.91 0.11
C ASP A 61 -23.58 14.24 1.48
N LEU A 62 -22.95 14.92 2.44
CA LEU A 62 -22.77 14.45 3.82
C LEU A 62 -23.13 15.56 4.83
N ASP A 63 -23.99 15.23 5.79
CA ASP A 63 -24.36 16.17 6.86
C ASP A 63 -23.11 16.55 7.68
N PRO A 64 -22.86 17.85 7.95
CA PRO A 64 -21.74 18.29 8.76
C PRO A 64 -21.65 17.63 10.15
N LYS A 65 -22.78 17.30 10.78
CA LYS A 65 -22.84 16.60 12.08
C LYS A 65 -22.38 15.15 11.95
N ASP A 66 -22.75 14.47 10.87
CA ASP A 66 -22.30 13.10 10.61
C ASP A 66 -20.81 13.06 10.28
N HIS A 67 -20.32 14.05 9.54
CA HIS A 67 -18.89 14.24 9.33
C HIS A 67 -18.13 14.50 10.63
N ALA A 68 -18.65 15.37 11.51
CA ALA A 68 -18.03 15.63 12.81
C ALA A 68 -17.98 14.39 13.71
N ARG A 69 -19.06 13.59 13.74
CA ARG A 69 -19.10 12.32 14.48
C ARG A 69 -18.10 11.31 13.92
N TRP A 70 -18.01 11.19 12.60
CA TRP A 70 -17.02 10.35 11.94
C TRP A 70 -15.59 10.81 12.26
N LEU A 71 -15.32 12.11 12.18
CA LEU A 71 -13.99 12.68 12.41
C LEU A 71 -13.51 12.45 13.86
N ALA A 72 -14.42 12.50 14.83
CA ALA A 72 -14.11 12.19 16.23
C ALA A 72 -13.63 10.73 16.38
N GLY A 73 -14.31 9.77 15.75
CA GLY A 73 -13.88 8.36 15.73
C GLY A 73 -12.56 8.14 14.98
N GLN A 74 -12.38 8.85 13.86
CA GLN A 74 -11.18 8.76 13.03
C GLN A 74 -9.93 9.31 13.74
N THR A 75 -10.07 10.41 14.48
CA THR A 75 -8.95 11.08 15.15
C THR A 75 -8.27 10.17 16.18
N ALA A 76 -9.05 9.42 16.96
CA ALA A 76 -8.51 8.45 17.91
C ALA A 76 -7.69 7.35 17.21
N TYR A 77 -8.18 6.86 16.08
CA TYR A 77 -7.49 5.85 15.28
C TYR A 77 -6.19 6.38 14.65
N GLU A 78 -6.22 7.59 14.07
CA GLU A 78 -5.02 8.25 13.56
C GLU A 78 -3.97 8.47 14.65
N MET A 79 -4.40 8.80 15.87
CA MET A 79 -3.51 8.94 17.01
C MET A 79 -2.84 7.62 17.37
N HIS A 80 -3.57 6.51 17.40
CA HIS A 80 -2.97 5.19 17.66
C HIS A 80 -1.90 4.82 16.63
N VAL A 81 -2.15 5.07 15.34
CA VAL A 81 -1.17 4.84 14.27
C VAL A 81 0.10 5.69 14.51
N LYS A 82 -0.07 6.98 14.79
CA LYS A 82 1.05 7.90 15.06
C LYS A 82 1.85 7.49 16.29
N THR A 83 1.17 7.11 17.38
CA THR A 83 1.82 6.65 18.61
C THR A 83 2.65 5.41 18.35
N TRP A 84 2.12 4.41 17.63
CA TRP A 84 2.88 3.19 17.36
C TRP A 84 4.07 3.44 16.42
N ILE A 85 3.94 4.34 15.44
CA ILE A 85 5.10 4.78 14.63
C ILE A 85 6.17 5.44 15.52
N ALA A 86 5.77 6.27 16.48
CA ALA A 86 6.70 6.90 17.41
C ALA A 86 7.41 5.86 18.30
N GLU A 87 6.66 4.92 18.89
CA GLU A 87 7.20 3.80 19.68
C GLU A 87 8.20 2.96 18.86
N LEU A 88 7.86 2.66 17.60
CA LEU A 88 8.77 1.94 16.70
C LEU A 88 10.03 2.74 16.39
N ASN A 89 9.95 4.05 16.24
CA ASN A 89 11.11 4.90 15.97
C ASN A 89 12.01 5.07 17.20
N GLU A 90 11.44 5.01 18.40
CA GLU A 90 12.19 5.02 19.65
C GLU A 90 12.90 3.68 19.89
N GLN A 91 12.19 2.56 19.74
CA GLN A 91 12.73 1.23 20.03
C GLN A 91 13.68 0.71 18.94
N TYR A 92 13.40 1.04 17.68
CA TYR A 92 14.13 0.53 16.52
C TYR A 92 14.54 1.69 15.61
N PRO A 93 15.33 2.67 16.07
CA PRO A 93 15.59 3.90 15.32
C PRO A 93 15.87 3.60 13.85
N PRO A 94 15.13 4.22 12.91
CA PRO A 94 15.34 3.96 11.50
C PRO A 94 16.81 4.25 11.23
N VAL A 95 17.54 3.25 10.73
CA VAL A 95 18.92 3.44 10.32
C VAL A 95 18.88 4.53 9.26
N ALA A 96 19.35 5.72 9.65
CA ALA A 96 19.36 6.86 8.75
C ALA A 96 20.31 6.51 7.62
N ARG A 97 19.73 6.09 6.49
CA ARG A 97 20.48 5.99 5.24
C ARG A 97 21.12 7.34 5.03
N THR A 98 22.43 7.33 4.76
CA THR A 98 23.12 8.55 4.34
C THR A 98 22.37 9.17 3.15
N GLU A 99 22.51 10.47 2.92
CA GLU A 99 21.85 11.10 1.76
C GLU A 99 22.23 10.40 0.45
N ASP A 100 23.47 9.92 0.35
CA ASP A 100 23.97 9.13 -0.77
C ASP A 100 23.28 7.77 -0.89
N GLU A 101 23.07 7.06 0.21
CA GLU A 101 22.32 5.80 0.22
C GLU A 101 20.85 6.00 -0.15
N GLN A 102 20.21 7.08 0.32
CA GLN A 102 18.85 7.43 -0.06
C GLN A 102 18.75 7.80 -1.54
N ARG A 103 19.74 8.53 -2.06
CA ARG A 103 19.82 8.89 -3.48
C ARG A 103 20.04 7.64 -4.34
N ALA A 104 20.95 6.76 -3.94
CA ALA A 104 21.21 5.49 -4.62
C ALA A 104 19.99 4.57 -4.57
N PHE A 105 19.27 4.53 -3.45
CA PHE A 105 18.02 3.78 -3.30
C PHE A 105 16.93 4.34 -4.24
N ARG A 106 16.68 5.65 -4.23
CA ARG A 106 15.73 6.30 -5.15
C ARG A 106 16.07 6.01 -6.61
N LYS A 107 17.35 6.14 -6.99
CA LYS A 107 17.81 5.86 -8.35
C LYS A 107 17.58 4.39 -8.74
N ARG A 108 17.83 3.45 -7.84
CA ARG A 108 17.55 2.02 -8.05
C ARG A 108 16.06 1.76 -8.21
N ALA A 109 15.23 2.33 -7.32
CA ALA A 109 13.79 2.20 -7.37
C ALA A 109 13.20 2.76 -8.68
N THR A 110 13.63 3.95 -9.10
CA THR A 110 13.20 4.56 -10.37
C THR A 110 13.60 3.72 -11.57
N ARG A 111 14.86 3.26 -11.63
CA ARG A 111 15.33 2.40 -12.73
C ARG A 111 14.53 1.11 -12.81
N HIS A 112 14.27 0.48 -11.66
CA HIS A 112 13.46 -0.72 -11.59
C HIS A 112 12.04 -0.47 -12.08
N HIS A 113 11.41 0.63 -11.66
CA HIS A 113 10.07 1.01 -12.13
C HIS A 113 10.01 1.17 -13.65
N LEU A 114 11.01 1.85 -14.23
CA LEU A 114 11.08 2.01 -15.69
C LEU A 114 11.21 0.67 -16.39
N GLN A 115 12.03 -0.24 -15.88
CA GLN A 115 12.17 -1.59 -16.46
C GLN A 115 10.87 -2.39 -16.39
N THR A 116 10.13 -2.30 -15.27
CA THR A 116 8.80 -2.92 -15.14
C THR A 116 7.83 -2.35 -16.18
N ILE A 117 7.82 -1.03 -16.37
CA ILE A 117 6.97 -0.37 -17.36
C ILE A 117 7.34 -0.81 -18.78
N ASP A 118 8.63 -0.81 -19.13
CA ASP A 118 9.10 -1.17 -20.46
C ASP A 118 8.73 -2.62 -20.80
N THR A 119 8.90 -3.55 -19.85
CA THR A 119 8.54 -4.97 -20.01
C THR A 119 7.05 -5.12 -20.32
N LEU A 120 6.18 -4.46 -19.56
CA LEU A 120 4.74 -4.52 -19.76
C LEU A 120 4.31 -3.82 -21.05
N ALA A 121 4.88 -2.65 -21.34
CA ALA A 121 4.55 -1.87 -22.54
C ALA A 121 4.92 -2.61 -23.83
N MET A 122 6.08 -3.27 -23.86
CA MET A 122 6.49 -4.10 -25.00
C MET A 122 5.55 -5.27 -25.22
N ALA A 123 5.14 -5.96 -24.15
CA ALA A 123 4.22 -7.08 -24.24
C ALA A 123 2.82 -6.65 -24.74
N ILE A 124 2.30 -5.55 -24.18
CA ILE A 124 1.03 -4.96 -24.64
C ILE A 124 1.13 -4.57 -26.12
N ASN A 125 2.20 -3.92 -26.55
CA ASN A 125 2.34 -3.52 -27.95
C ASN A 125 2.38 -4.74 -28.88
N ALA A 126 3.16 -5.76 -28.53
CA ALA A 126 3.22 -6.99 -29.31
C ALA A 126 1.85 -7.68 -29.42
N TYR A 127 1.09 -7.74 -28.32
CA TYR A 127 -0.26 -8.30 -28.31
C TYR A 127 -1.27 -7.50 -29.15
N LEU A 128 -1.13 -6.17 -29.22
CA LEU A 128 -2.03 -5.31 -30.00
C LEU A 128 -1.69 -5.28 -31.49
N GLU A 129 -0.42 -5.45 -31.85
CA GLU A 129 0.06 -5.38 -33.24
C GLU A 129 -0.06 -6.71 -34.00
N ASP A 130 -0.15 -7.84 -33.29
CA ASP A 130 -0.26 -9.17 -33.88
C ASP A 130 -1.63 -9.80 -33.55
N GLU A 131 -2.47 -9.96 -34.57
CA GLU A 131 -3.82 -10.54 -34.45
C GLU A 131 -3.79 -12.02 -33.99
N ASP A 132 -2.67 -12.72 -34.18
CA ASP A 132 -2.48 -14.12 -33.77
C ASP A 132 -1.68 -14.23 -32.45
N ALA A 133 -1.43 -13.12 -31.74
CA ALA A 133 -0.69 -13.13 -30.49
C ALA A 133 -1.39 -13.96 -29.41
N SER A 134 -0.64 -14.86 -28.74
CA SER A 134 -1.16 -15.61 -27.59
C SER A 134 -1.36 -14.69 -26.38
N GLU A 135 -2.44 -14.92 -25.64
CA GLU A 135 -2.67 -14.31 -24.31
C GLU A 135 -1.54 -14.67 -23.33
N ASP A 136 -0.86 -15.81 -23.52
CA ASP A 136 0.29 -16.25 -22.72
C ASP A 136 1.42 -15.20 -22.71
N LEU A 137 1.53 -14.38 -23.75
CA LEU A 137 2.54 -13.32 -23.83
C LEU A 137 2.33 -12.21 -22.77
N LEU A 138 1.07 -11.87 -22.49
CA LEU A 138 0.74 -10.91 -21.43
C LEU A 138 0.92 -11.54 -20.05
N GLU A 139 0.59 -12.82 -19.93
CA GLU A 139 0.78 -13.61 -18.72
C GLU A 139 2.26 -13.71 -18.32
N ASP A 140 3.13 -14.07 -19.27
CA ASP A 140 4.58 -14.13 -19.09
C ASP A 140 5.17 -12.76 -18.73
N ALA A 141 4.66 -11.69 -19.33
CA ALA A 141 5.09 -10.33 -19.01
C ALA A 141 4.74 -9.93 -17.58
N LEU A 142 3.60 -10.36 -17.04
CA LEU A 142 3.22 -10.14 -15.65
C LEU A 142 4.09 -10.94 -14.65
N ASP A 143 4.62 -12.08 -15.07
CA ASP A 143 5.56 -12.90 -14.28
C ASP A 143 7.00 -12.38 -14.34
N GLN A 144 7.41 -11.78 -15.47
CA GLN A 144 8.73 -11.17 -15.62
C GLN A 144 8.80 -9.77 -14.99
N ALA A 145 7.72 -9.00 -15.09
CA ALA A 145 7.63 -7.69 -14.48
C ALA A 145 7.54 -7.82 -12.96
N THR A 146 8.34 -7.04 -12.23
CA THR A 146 8.37 -7.08 -10.77
C THR A 146 8.07 -5.72 -10.14
N LEU A 147 7.58 -5.72 -8.91
CA LEU A 147 7.37 -4.51 -8.10
C LEU A 147 8.47 -4.36 -7.07
N PHE A 148 9.07 -3.17 -7.06
CA PHE A 148 10.04 -2.79 -6.06
C PHE A 148 9.34 -2.41 -4.74
N LEU A 149 9.45 -3.27 -3.72
CA LEU A 149 8.81 -3.11 -2.41
C LEU A 149 9.75 -2.52 -1.34
N GLY A 150 10.67 -1.67 -1.77
CA GLY A 150 11.63 -1.00 -0.91
C GLY A 150 12.71 -1.93 -0.36
N ASP A 151 12.60 -2.30 0.92
CA ASP A 151 13.55 -3.21 1.59
C ASP A 151 13.17 -4.69 1.48
N ARG A 152 12.01 -5.00 0.87
CA ARG A 152 11.58 -6.37 0.63
C ARG A 152 12.12 -6.88 -0.72
N PRO A 153 12.26 -8.20 -0.89
CA PRO A 153 12.47 -8.79 -2.22
C PRO A 153 11.39 -8.29 -3.18
N ALA A 154 11.78 -8.02 -4.42
CA ALA A 154 10.82 -7.71 -5.47
C ALA A 154 9.89 -8.92 -5.69
N VAL A 155 8.62 -8.65 -5.93
CA VAL A 155 7.59 -9.67 -6.24
C VAL A 155 7.12 -9.48 -7.67
N THR A 156 6.64 -10.52 -8.34
CA THR A 156 6.09 -10.37 -9.69
C THR A 156 4.82 -9.50 -9.66
N VAL A 157 4.50 -8.84 -10.77
CA VAL A 157 3.28 -8.03 -10.88
C VAL A 157 2.05 -8.93 -10.73
N ARG A 158 2.09 -10.15 -11.28
CA ARG A 158 1.05 -11.17 -11.09
C ARG A 158 0.84 -11.51 -9.61
N ASP A 159 1.90 -11.83 -8.88
CA ASP A 159 1.82 -12.13 -7.45
C ASP A 159 1.32 -10.93 -6.64
N ALA A 160 1.73 -9.72 -7.04
CA ALA A 160 1.28 -8.50 -6.40
C ALA A 160 -0.21 -8.20 -6.62
N LEU A 161 -0.75 -8.52 -7.80
CA LEU A 161 -2.18 -8.47 -8.08
C LEU A 161 -2.93 -9.48 -7.21
N ALA A 162 -2.46 -10.74 -7.18
CA ALA A 162 -3.08 -11.80 -6.36
C ALA A 162 -3.06 -11.49 -4.86
N GLN A 163 -2.02 -10.82 -4.38
CA GLN A 163 -1.88 -10.39 -2.99
C GLN A 163 -2.59 -9.05 -2.68
N GLY A 164 -3.21 -8.42 -3.67
CA GLY A 164 -3.95 -7.16 -3.51
C GLY A 164 -3.06 -5.93 -3.27
N PHE A 165 -1.78 -5.99 -3.65
CA PHE A 165 -0.89 -4.83 -3.58
C PHE A 165 -1.14 -3.83 -4.71
N ILE A 166 -1.59 -4.32 -5.87
CA ILE A 166 -2.09 -3.47 -6.95
C ILE A 166 -3.63 -3.56 -6.94
N PRO A 167 -4.34 -2.45 -6.70
CA PRO A 167 -5.79 -2.44 -6.84
C PRO A 167 -6.15 -2.68 -8.32
N HIS A 168 -6.87 -3.74 -8.59
CA HIS A 168 -7.42 -4.06 -9.91
C HIS A 168 -8.90 -4.41 -9.74
N GLU A 169 -9.74 -3.85 -10.60
CA GLU A 169 -11.10 -4.36 -10.77
C GLU A 169 -11.01 -5.56 -11.71
N GLN A 170 -11.55 -6.72 -11.31
CA GLN A 170 -11.74 -7.80 -12.26
C GLN A 170 -12.65 -7.27 -13.37
N GLY A 171 -12.11 -7.23 -14.60
CA GLY A 171 -12.84 -6.78 -15.78
C GLY A 171 -14.17 -7.52 -15.89
N ARG A 172 -15.24 -6.78 -16.21
CA ARG A 172 -16.57 -7.32 -16.44
C ARG A 172 -16.63 -8.21 -17.67
#